data_AF-A0A238Y417-F1
#
_entry.id   AF-A0A238Y417-F1
#
_cell.length_a   1.000
_cell.length_b   1.000
_cell.length_c   1.000
_cell.angle_alpha   90.00
_cell.angle_beta   90.00
_cell.angle_gamma   90.00
#
_symmetry.space_group_name_H-M   'P 1'
#
loop_
_entity.id
_entity.type
_entity.pdbx_description
1 polymer ?
#
loop_
_entity_poly.entity_id
_entity_poly.type
_entity_poly.pdbx_seq_one_letter_code
_entity_poly.pdbx_strand_id
1 'polypeptide(L)'
;MRKKFGVFLAVLVSFLIGIYFAADYYITKKVEEKIDKKLQALKPEFDVKYKNCDVSIFRKSVTLENITVSGSLLKKPLSINKLEVENPDIKGNFPRYARIVVDSVEIPIENFPENLRYILNLLDYRKTISFNTEFSYHFNPEKRRFSLNKYILDVPESGSLFVSLKLYEIPDFKNVSGIESLIFKFLSIKIADGVLIYKDKGFYERAITGIAKYRNLSPVEVKRKIKLKINKELGNDILSLMIKKALIKFIENPRLIKVEIHPDEPVRLGTFLFNSASPEELVNKLGLKVEAD
;
A
#
# COMPACT_ATOMS: atom_id res chain seq x y z
N MET A 1 8.77 -24.96 55.72
CA MET A 1 9.50 -24.57 54.48
C MET A 1 8.60 -24.13 53.33
N ARG A 2 7.43 -24.77 53.07
CA ARG A 2 6.54 -24.42 51.93
C ARG A 2 6.00 -22.98 51.88
N LYS A 3 5.72 -22.32 53.02
CA LYS A 3 5.23 -20.91 53.05
C LYS A 3 6.29 -19.86 52.66
N LYS A 4 7.59 -20.12 52.90
CA LYS A 4 8.68 -19.19 52.54
C LYS A 4 9.07 -19.27 51.06
N PHE A 5 8.83 -20.43 50.43
CA PHE A 5 9.10 -20.65 48.99
C PHE A 5 8.06 -19.95 48.09
N GLY A 6 6.78 -19.91 48.50
CA GLY A 6 5.73 -19.19 47.76
C GLY A 6 5.91 -17.67 47.77
N VAL A 7 6.38 -17.09 48.88
CA VAL A 7 6.68 -15.66 48.99
C VAL A 7 7.91 -15.29 48.15
N PHE A 8 8.95 -16.13 48.15
CA PHE A 8 10.13 -15.94 47.33
C PHE A 8 9.81 -16.00 45.81
N LEU A 9 8.95 -16.93 45.39
CA LEU A 9 8.52 -17.04 43.98
C LEU A 9 7.65 -15.86 43.55
N ALA A 10 6.76 -15.36 44.42
CA ALA A 10 5.95 -14.17 44.15
C ALA A 10 6.81 -12.90 44.01
N VAL A 11 7.81 -12.73 44.88
CA VAL A 11 8.77 -11.61 44.82
C VAL A 11 9.64 -11.70 43.56
N LEU A 12 10.09 -12.89 43.18
CA LEU A 12 10.87 -13.12 41.96
C LEU A 12 10.07 -12.81 40.69
N VAL A 13 8.79 -13.21 40.64
CA VAL A 13 7.89 -12.91 39.52
C VAL A 13 7.58 -11.42 39.45
N SER A 14 7.28 -10.76 40.57
CA SER A 14 7.10 -9.30 40.61
C SER A 14 8.37 -8.53 40.24
N PHE A 15 9.55 -9.05 40.59
CA PHE A 15 10.85 -8.46 40.22
C PHE A 15 11.18 -8.67 38.74
N LEU A 16 10.88 -9.84 38.17
CA LEU A 16 11.01 -10.11 36.74
C LEU A 16 10.02 -9.29 35.91
N ILE A 17 8.80 -9.09 36.42
CA ILE A 17 7.80 -8.18 35.85
C ILE A 17 8.30 -6.73 35.94
N GLY A 18 8.87 -6.32 37.08
CA GLY A 18 9.46 -4.99 37.27
C GLY A 18 10.67 -4.72 36.37
N ILE A 19 11.56 -5.70 36.18
CA ILE A 19 12.69 -5.63 35.24
C ILE A 19 12.20 -5.63 33.79
N TYR A 20 11.20 -6.44 33.47
CA TYR A 20 10.56 -6.44 32.15
C TYR A 20 9.99 -5.05 31.83
N PHE A 21 9.20 -4.47 32.73
CA PHE A 21 8.65 -3.12 32.56
C PHE A 21 9.72 -2.01 32.60
N ALA A 22 10.80 -2.14 33.38
CA ALA A 22 11.86 -1.15 33.43
C ALA A 22 12.75 -1.17 32.17
N ALA A 23 13.06 -2.37 31.65
CA ALA A 23 13.79 -2.53 30.40
C ALA A 23 12.94 -2.07 29.22
N ASP A 24 11.65 -2.42 29.22
CA ASP A 24 10.67 -1.97 28.24
C ASP A 24 10.53 -0.44 28.26
N TYR A 25 10.39 0.17 29.45
CA TYR A 25 10.32 1.62 29.62
C TYR A 25 11.59 2.34 29.12
N TYR A 26 12.78 1.82 29.45
CA TYR A 26 14.05 2.42 29.00
C TYR A 26 14.26 2.29 27.50
N ILE A 27 13.88 1.15 26.91
CA ILE A 27 13.94 0.93 25.46
C ILE A 27 12.93 1.84 24.76
N THR A 28 11.69 1.91 25.26
CA THR A 28 10.64 2.79 24.76
C THR A 28 11.08 4.24 24.78
N LYS A 29 11.66 4.74 25.88
CA LYS A 29 12.18 6.12 25.94
C LYS A 29 13.26 6.41 24.90
N LYS A 30 14.21 5.49 24.70
CA LYS A 30 15.25 5.65 23.66
C LYS A 30 14.69 5.58 22.24
N VAL A 31 13.64 4.78 22.04
CA VAL A 31 12.95 4.68 20.75
C VAL A 31 12.16 5.97 20.49
N GLU A 32 11.41 6.47 21.47
CA GLU A 32 10.74 7.78 21.45
C GLU A 32 11.72 8.90 21.07
N GLU A 33 12.86 9.02 21.76
CA GLU A 33 13.87 10.05 21.46
C GLU A 33 14.37 9.99 20.00
N LYS A 34 14.59 8.78 19.48
CA LYS A 34 15.02 8.58 18.08
C LYS A 34 13.91 8.93 17.10
N ILE A 35 12.66 8.55 17.40
CA ILE A 35 11.49 8.88 16.60
C ILE A 35 11.31 10.40 16.58
N ASP A 36 11.29 11.04 17.75
CA ASP A 36 11.13 12.49 17.90
C ASP A 36 12.21 13.26 17.13
N LYS A 37 13.48 12.83 17.21
CA LYS A 37 14.57 13.44 16.44
C LYS A 37 14.35 13.33 14.93
N LYS A 38 13.78 12.21 14.45
CA LYS A 38 13.46 12.02 13.03
C LYS A 38 12.23 12.82 12.62
N LEU A 39 11.21 12.92 13.47
CA LEU A 39 10.02 13.73 13.22
C LEU A 39 10.34 15.23 13.23
N GLN A 40 11.26 15.69 14.09
CA GLN A 40 11.74 17.08 14.09
C GLN A 40 12.39 17.49 12.78
N ALA A 41 13.09 16.57 12.11
CA ALA A 41 13.71 16.82 10.81
C ALA A 41 12.70 17.00 9.67
N LEU A 42 11.41 16.70 9.89
CA LEU A 42 10.32 16.91 8.92
C LEU A 42 9.68 18.30 9.05
N LYS A 43 10.07 19.10 10.04
CA LYS A 43 9.55 20.46 10.22
C LYS A 43 10.24 21.42 9.25
N PRO A 44 9.50 22.41 8.70
CA PRO A 44 8.11 22.75 8.98
C PRO A 44 7.06 22.07 8.08
N GLU A 45 7.48 21.28 7.09
CA GLU A 45 6.57 20.65 6.11
C GLU A 45 5.55 19.73 6.78
N PHE A 46 5.99 19.00 7.81
CA PHE A 46 5.14 18.13 8.63
C PHE A 46 5.50 18.25 10.12
N ASP A 47 4.52 18.64 10.94
CA ASP A 47 4.52 18.51 12.41
C ASP A 47 3.68 17.28 12.79
N VAL A 48 4.38 16.21 13.18
CA VAL A 48 3.80 14.93 13.56
C VAL A 48 3.82 14.81 15.08
N LYS A 49 2.66 14.53 15.67
CA LYS A 49 2.49 14.26 17.10
C LYS A 49 1.83 12.91 17.28
N TYR A 50 2.15 12.21 18.35
CA TYR A 50 1.53 10.93 18.72
C TYR A 50 1.26 10.92 20.23
N LYS A 51 0.31 10.10 20.68
CA LYS A 51 -0.06 10.03 22.10
C LYS A 51 0.73 8.97 22.85
N ASN A 52 0.86 7.79 22.26
CA ASN A 52 1.51 6.63 22.88
C ASN A 52 2.56 6.04 21.93
N CYS A 53 3.66 5.56 22.49
CA CYS A 53 4.64 4.70 21.82
C CYS A 53 4.81 3.43 22.65
N ASP A 54 4.56 2.28 22.04
CA ASP A 54 4.75 0.95 22.64
C ASP A 54 5.84 0.19 21.86
N VAL A 55 6.75 -0.47 22.56
CA VAL A 55 7.82 -1.25 21.96
C VAL A 55 7.73 -2.69 22.42
N SER A 56 7.36 -3.59 21.53
CA SER A 56 7.35 -5.01 21.85
C SER A 56 8.69 -5.66 21.49
N ILE A 57 9.51 -5.98 22.49
CA ILE A 57 10.80 -6.66 22.28
C ILE A 57 10.58 -8.05 21.67
N PHE A 58 9.56 -8.78 22.14
CA PHE A 58 9.29 -10.15 21.69
C PHE A 58 8.79 -10.20 20.25
N ARG A 59 7.88 -9.29 19.88
CA ARG A 59 7.40 -9.16 18.49
C ARG A 59 8.34 -8.38 17.59
N LYS A 60 9.37 -7.75 18.19
CA LYS A 60 10.26 -6.78 17.55
C LYS A 60 9.44 -5.73 16.80
N SER A 61 8.44 -5.16 17.46
CA SER A 61 7.57 -4.15 16.88
C SER A 61 7.58 -2.85 17.66
N VAL A 62 7.31 -1.75 16.95
CA VAL A 62 7.06 -0.43 17.53
C VAL A 62 5.69 0.01 17.07
N THR A 63 4.84 0.40 18.01
CA THR A 63 3.49 0.89 17.76
C THR A 63 3.37 2.34 18.21
N LEU A 64 2.92 3.21 17.32
CA LEU A 64 2.52 4.58 17.62
C LEU A 64 1.00 4.70 17.52
N GLU A 65 0.38 5.34 18.49
CA GLU A 65 -1.08 5.51 18.54
C GLU A 65 -1.50 6.98 18.58
N ASN A 66 -2.69 7.24 18.02
CA ASN A 66 -3.32 8.56 17.96
C ASN A 66 -2.36 9.62 17.39
N ILE A 67 -1.89 9.37 16.18
CA ILE A 67 -0.98 10.25 15.48
C ILE A 67 -1.80 11.35 14.79
N THR A 68 -1.37 12.60 14.96
CA THR A 68 -1.87 13.75 14.22
C THR A 68 -0.73 14.32 13.38
N VAL A 69 -0.96 14.49 12.08
CA VAL A 69 -0.02 15.13 11.17
C VAL A 69 -0.61 16.46 10.71
N SER A 70 0.12 17.53 10.98
CA SER A 70 -0.17 18.89 10.50
C SER A 70 1.04 19.41 9.73
N GLY A 71 0.95 20.56 9.07
CA GLY A 71 2.10 21.13 8.37
C GLY A 71 1.73 22.17 7.33
N SER A 72 2.73 22.85 6.78
CA SER A 72 2.51 23.91 5.77
C SER A 72 1.88 23.40 4.47
N LEU A 73 2.05 22.11 4.16
CA LEU A 73 1.49 21.45 2.97
C LEU A 73 0.05 20.95 3.17
N LEU A 74 -0.50 21.00 4.39
CA LEU A 74 -1.83 20.52 4.71
C LEU A 74 -2.75 21.68 5.09
N LYS A 75 -3.95 21.74 4.52
CA LYS A 75 -4.96 22.73 4.91
C LYS A 75 -5.60 22.41 6.26
N LYS A 76 -5.74 21.12 6.56
CA LYS A 76 -6.24 20.60 7.83
C LYS A 76 -5.38 19.43 8.31
N PRO A 77 -5.21 19.24 9.62
CA PRO A 77 -4.52 18.07 10.15
C PRO A 77 -5.19 16.77 9.70
N LEU A 78 -4.40 15.75 9.40
CA LEU A 78 -4.88 14.38 9.22
C LEU A 78 -4.58 13.55 10.48
N SER A 79 -5.37 12.51 10.71
CA SER A 79 -5.23 11.60 11.84
C SER A 79 -4.89 10.19 11.38
N ILE A 80 -4.15 9.47 12.23
CA ILE A 80 -3.86 8.04 12.06
C ILE A 80 -4.06 7.40 13.44
N ASN A 81 -4.96 6.42 13.54
CA ASN A 81 -5.23 5.77 14.82
C ASN A 81 -4.03 4.96 15.30
N LYS A 82 -3.42 4.16 14.41
CA LYS A 82 -2.29 3.29 14.76
C LYS A 82 -1.32 3.15 13.60
N LEU A 83 -0.02 3.20 13.92
CA LEU A 83 1.07 2.83 13.04
C LEU A 83 1.91 1.77 13.77
N GLU A 84 2.03 0.59 13.19
CA GLU A 84 2.86 -0.49 13.73
C GLU A 84 3.93 -0.88 12.71
N VAL A 85 5.18 -0.96 13.16
CA VAL A 85 6.31 -1.45 12.36
C VAL A 85 6.82 -2.71 13.03
N GLU A 86 6.58 -3.86 12.41
CA GLU A 86 6.99 -5.18 12.89
C GLU A 86 8.25 -5.68 12.18
N ASN A 87 9.11 -6.32 12.97
CA ASN A 87 10.33 -6.99 12.52
C ASN A 87 11.17 -6.15 11.53
N PRO A 88 11.50 -4.87 11.81
CA PRO A 88 12.40 -4.15 10.94
C PRO A 88 13.82 -4.73 11.04
N ASP A 89 14.54 -4.82 9.92
CA ASP A 89 15.99 -4.99 9.96
C ASP A 89 16.65 -3.66 10.37
N ILE A 90 17.23 -3.61 11.56
CA ILE A 90 17.82 -2.39 12.13
C ILE A 90 19.34 -2.31 11.86
N LYS A 91 19.94 -3.31 11.18
CA LYS A 91 21.40 -3.37 10.99
C LYS A 91 21.94 -2.44 9.89
N GLY A 92 21.07 -1.79 9.11
CA GLY A 92 21.47 -0.89 8.02
C GLY A 92 20.75 0.46 8.03
N ASN A 93 21.18 1.39 7.18
CA ASN A 93 20.55 2.71 7.00
C ASN A 93 19.13 2.63 6.42
N PHE A 94 18.78 1.52 5.77
CA PHE A 94 17.45 1.22 5.27
C PHE A 94 17.10 -0.24 5.64
N PRO A 95 15.93 -0.50 6.25
CA PRO A 95 15.56 -1.86 6.62
C PRO A 95 15.44 -2.75 5.38
N ARG A 96 16.11 -3.90 5.40
CA ARG A 96 16.01 -4.89 4.32
C ARG A 96 14.66 -5.58 4.30
N TYR A 97 13.98 -5.65 5.44
CA TYR A 97 12.62 -6.15 5.54
C TYR A 97 11.91 -5.38 6.65
N ALA A 98 10.61 -5.21 6.48
CA ALA A 98 9.70 -4.72 7.50
C ALA A 98 8.27 -5.09 7.10
N ARG A 99 7.40 -5.17 8.10
CA ARG A 99 5.95 -5.12 7.93
C ARG A 99 5.44 -3.86 8.61
N ILE A 100 4.71 -3.05 7.86
CA ILE A 100 4.17 -1.76 8.31
C ILE A 100 2.66 -1.87 8.20
N VAL A 101 1.97 -1.60 9.29
CA VAL A 101 0.51 -1.57 9.37
C VAL A 101 0.11 -0.17 9.79
N VAL A 102 -0.80 0.45 9.04
CA VAL A 102 -1.35 1.77 9.32
C VAL A 102 -2.86 1.64 9.34
N ASP A 103 -3.44 1.80 10.53
CA ASP A 103 -4.88 1.64 10.74
C ASP A 103 -5.55 3.01 10.92
N SER A 104 -6.71 3.14 10.28
CA SER A 104 -7.60 4.29 10.30
C SER A 104 -6.87 5.61 10.05
N VAL A 105 -6.26 5.71 8.87
CA VAL A 105 -5.84 7.02 8.35
C VAL A 105 -7.09 7.79 7.96
N GLU A 106 -7.23 9.03 8.41
CA GLU A 106 -8.33 9.91 8.00
C GLU A 106 -7.76 11.21 7.42
N ILE A 107 -8.02 11.43 6.13
CA ILE A 107 -7.58 12.64 5.42
C ILE A 107 -8.79 13.53 5.18
N PRO A 108 -8.83 14.75 5.75
CA PRO A 108 -9.86 15.74 5.42
C PRO A 108 -9.92 16.03 3.92
N ILE A 109 -11.12 16.08 3.34
CA ILE A 109 -11.28 16.29 1.90
C ILE A 109 -10.67 17.64 1.45
N GLU A 110 -10.57 18.61 2.34
CA GLU A 110 -10.00 19.93 2.07
C GLU A 110 -8.52 19.90 1.72
N ASN A 111 -7.80 18.85 2.11
CA ASN A 111 -6.40 18.65 1.75
C ASN A 111 -6.22 18.25 0.28
N PHE A 112 -7.29 17.85 -0.43
CA PHE A 112 -7.21 17.53 -1.85
C PHE A 112 -7.43 18.77 -2.74
N PRO A 113 -6.84 18.78 -3.96
CA PRO A 113 -7.12 19.78 -4.98
C PRO A 113 -8.61 19.93 -5.32
N GLU A 114 -9.04 21.10 -5.78
CA GLU A 114 -10.47 21.40 -5.99
C GLU A 114 -11.17 20.45 -6.96
N ASN A 115 -10.50 20.12 -8.06
CA ASN A 115 -10.99 19.16 -9.05
C ASN A 115 -11.23 17.78 -8.43
N LEU A 116 -10.35 17.33 -7.53
CA LEU A 116 -10.51 16.06 -6.86
C LEU A 116 -11.61 16.12 -5.79
N ARG A 117 -11.72 17.23 -5.03
CA ARG A 117 -12.81 17.44 -4.07
C ARG A 117 -14.19 17.37 -4.73
N TYR A 118 -14.34 17.96 -5.91
CA TYR A 118 -15.58 17.88 -6.67
C TYR A 118 -15.96 16.42 -6.99
N ILE A 119 -14.99 15.64 -7.48
CA ILE A 119 -15.19 14.22 -7.79
C ILE A 119 -15.52 13.44 -6.51
N LEU A 120 -14.80 13.67 -5.42
CA LEU A 120 -15.04 13.01 -4.14
C LEU A 120 -16.45 13.29 -3.60
N ASN A 121 -16.92 14.53 -3.70
CA ASN A 121 -18.29 14.91 -3.34
C ASN A 121 -19.35 14.23 -4.22
N LEU A 122 -19.10 14.08 -5.53
CA LEU A 122 -19.98 13.33 -6.43
C LEU A 122 -20.05 11.84 -6.07
N LEU A 123 -18.99 11.30 -5.45
CA LEU A 123 -18.88 9.93 -4.95
C LEU A 123 -19.32 9.80 -3.47
N ASP A 124 -19.93 10.85 -2.92
CA ASP A 124 -20.46 10.96 -1.56
C ASP A 124 -19.42 10.97 -0.42
N TYR A 125 -18.15 11.26 -0.71
CA TYR A 125 -17.14 11.55 0.32
C TYR A 125 -17.22 13.03 0.72
N ARG A 126 -17.75 13.32 1.90
CA ARG A 126 -18.09 14.70 2.32
C ARG A 126 -17.15 15.35 3.32
N LYS A 127 -16.40 14.57 4.11
CA LYS A 127 -15.61 15.10 5.22
C LYS A 127 -14.19 14.58 5.20
N THR A 128 -14.03 13.26 5.23
CA THR A 128 -12.74 12.59 5.25
C THR A 128 -12.75 11.42 4.30
N ILE A 129 -11.57 11.06 3.82
CA ILE A 129 -11.31 9.73 3.24
C ILE A 129 -10.61 8.94 4.31
N SER A 130 -11.21 7.81 4.70
CA SER A 130 -10.57 6.87 5.61
C SER A 130 -9.97 5.69 4.85
N PHE A 131 -8.82 5.19 5.31
CA PHE A 131 -8.27 3.94 4.80
C PHE A 131 -7.35 3.25 5.81
N ASN A 132 -7.20 1.95 5.64
CA ASN A 132 -6.18 1.14 6.29
C ASN A 132 -5.14 0.73 5.23
N THR A 133 -3.88 0.62 5.61
CA THR A 133 -2.87 0.05 4.72
C THR A 133 -1.91 -0.86 5.44
N GLU A 134 -1.54 -1.94 4.77
CA GLU A 134 -0.50 -2.85 5.22
C GLU A 134 0.53 -3.01 4.11
N PHE A 135 1.80 -2.96 4.45
CA PHE A 135 2.92 -3.08 3.52
C PHE A 135 3.97 -4.00 4.12
N SER A 136 4.32 -5.08 3.44
CA SER A 136 5.37 -6.00 3.87
C SER A 136 6.29 -6.35 2.72
N TYR A 137 7.59 -6.22 2.95
CA TYR A 137 8.59 -6.43 1.92
C TYR A 137 9.85 -7.10 2.45
N HIS A 138 10.63 -7.61 1.51
CA HIS A 138 11.96 -8.13 1.72
C HIS A 138 12.86 -7.76 0.55
N PHE A 139 14.06 -7.28 0.86
CA PHE A 139 15.09 -6.93 -0.09
C PHE A 139 16.38 -7.68 0.26
N ASN A 140 16.85 -8.49 -0.69
CA ASN A 140 18.13 -9.17 -0.62
C ASN A 140 19.14 -8.40 -1.49
N PRO A 141 20.05 -7.61 -0.89
CA PRO A 141 21.01 -6.80 -1.65
C PRO A 141 22.04 -7.66 -2.40
N GLU A 142 22.48 -8.78 -1.82
CA GLU A 142 23.47 -9.68 -2.42
C GLU A 142 22.95 -10.31 -3.71
N LYS A 143 21.68 -10.73 -3.69
CA LYS A 143 21.00 -11.31 -4.86
C LYS A 143 20.33 -10.27 -5.75
N ARG A 144 20.30 -9.00 -5.34
CA ARG A 144 19.57 -7.89 -5.98
C ARG A 144 18.09 -8.25 -6.23
N ARG A 145 17.42 -8.81 -5.22
CA ARG A 145 16.03 -9.25 -5.30
C ARG A 145 15.16 -8.46 -4.34
N PHE A 146 14.03 -7.97 -4.82
CA PHE A 146 13.00 -7.34 -4.03
C PHE A 146 11.72 -8.18 -4.09
N SER A 147 11.04 -8.30 -2.96
CA SER A 147 9.76 -8.98 -2.84
C SER A 147 8.83 -8.10 -2.03
N LEU A 148 7.80 -7.59 -2.67
CA LEU A 148 6.62 -7.06 -2.04
C LEU A 148 5.70 -8.24 -1.75
N ASN A 149 5.75 -8.76 -0.53
CA ASN A 149 4.94 -9.92 -0.16
C ASN A 149 3.46 -9.53 -0.11
N LYS A 150 3.18 -8.31 0.38
CA LYS A 150 1.81 -7.81 0.53
C LYS A 150 1.83 -6.29 0.61
N TYR A 151 1.07 -5.65 -0.26
CA TYR A 151 0.55 -4.30 -0.07
C TYR A 151 -0.97 -4.38 -0.09
N ILE A 152 -1.62 -3.90 0.96
CA ILE A 152 -3.07 -3.71 1.02
C ILE A 152 -3.34 -2.22 1.20
N LEU A 153 -4.27 -1.71 0.40
CA LEU A 153 -4.97 -0.45 0.66
C LEU A 153 -6.44 -0.78 0.77
N ASP A 154 -7.03 -0.57 1.94
CA ASP A 154 -8.43 -0.81 2.21
C ASP A 154 -9.14 0.51 2.48
N VAL A 155 -10.04 0.90 1.60
CA VAL A 155 -10.89 2.08 1.77
C VAL A 155 -12.29 1.58 2.15
N PRO A 156 -12.71 1.74 3.42
CA PRO A 156 -14.01 1.28 3.89
C PRO A 156 -15.14 1.69 2.94
N GLU A 157 -16.09 0.76 2.76
CA GLU A 157 -17.27 0.93 1.89
C GLU A 157 -16.95 1.22 0.42
N SER A 158 -15.69 1.19 0.00
CA SER A 158 -15.26 1.64 -1.33
C SER A 158 -14.62 0.51 -2.09
N GLY A 159 -13.52 0.00 -1.55
CA GLY A 159 -12.84 -1.14 -2.15
C GLY A 159 -11.52 -1.42 -1.45
N SER A 160 -10.90 -2.52 -1.84
CA SER A 160 -9.56 -2.87 -1.39
C SER A 160 -8.68 -3.21 -2.57
N LEU A 161 -7.44 -2.72 -2.55
CA LEU A 161 -6.38 -3.08 -3.48
C LEU A 161 -5.39 -3.98 -2.75
N PHE A 162 -5.06 -5.13 -3.34
CA PHE A 162 -3.96 -5.98 -2.93
C PHE A 162 -2.91 -6.03 -4.04
N VAL A 163 -1.64 -5.90 -3.68
CA VAL A 163 -0.51 -6.04 -4.60
C VAL A 163 0.55 -6.96 -3.98
N SER A 164 1.03 -7.91 -4.77
CA SER A 164 2.25 -8.67 -4.51
C SER A 164 3.15 -8.62 -5.75
N LEU A 165 4.46 -8.54 -5.54
CA LEU A 165 5.41 -8.35 -6.63
C LEU A 165 6.78 -8.92 -6.27
N LYS A 166 7.40 -9.66 -7.19
CA LYS A 166 8.79 -10.11 -7.09
C LYS A 166 9.60 -9.52 -8.23
N LEU A 167 10.66 -8.81 -7.89
CA LEU A 167 11.54 -8.12 -8.82
C LEU A 167 12.98 -8.58 -8.64
N TYR A 168 13.64 -8.90 -9.74
CA TYR A 168 15.05 -9.32 -9.79
C TYR A 168 15.91 -8.27 -10.51
N GLU A 169 17.22 -8.38 -10.33
CA GLU A 169 18.22 -7.48 -10.92
C GLU A 169 18.05 -6.01 -10.50
N ILE A 170 17.53 -5.73 -9.30
CA ILE A 170 17.34 -4.36 -8.80
C ILE A 170 18.65 -3.56 -8.91
N PRO A 171 18.71 -2.46 -9.69
CA PRO A 171 19.92 -1.68 -9.87
C PRO A 171 20.28 -0.91 -8.60
N ASP A 172 21.54 -0.55 -8.47
CA ASP A 172 21.94 0.41 -7.45
C ASP A 172 21.47 1.81 -7.86
N PHE A 173 20.67 2.44 -7.01
CA PHE A 173 20.17 3.81 -7.19
C PHE A 173 21.09 4.86 -6.56
N LYS A 174 22.23 4.46 -5.98
CA LYS A 174 23.28 5.40 -5.60
C LYS A 174 23.83 6.06 -6.88
N ASN A 175 24.09 7.37 -6.80
CA ASN A 175 24.69 8.17 -7.87
C ASN A 175 23.87 8.21 -9.17
N VAL A 176 22.55 8.42 -9.05
CA VAL A 176 21.68 8.71 -10.21
C VAL A 176 21.70 10.22 -10.47
N SER A 177 22.26 10.62 -11.62
CA SER A 177 22.23 12.01 -12.09
C SER A 177 21.08 12.20 -13.08
N GLY A 178 20.02 12.86 -12.65
CA GLY A 178 18.88 13.21 -13.50
C GLY A 178 17.82 12.10 -13.66
N ILE A 179 16.64 12.50 -14.15
CA ILE A 179 15.46 11.65 -14.30
C ILE A 179 15.66 10.58 -15.39
N GLU A 180 16.40 10.90 -16.45
CA GLU A 180 16.66 9.96 -17.55
C GLU A 180 17.43 8.72 -17.07
N SER A 181 18.52 8.91 -16.32
CA SER A 181 19.30 7.80 -15.78
C SER A 181 18.50 6.96 -14.79
N LEU A 182 17.57 7.58 -14.06
CA LEU A 182 16.63 6.87 -13.18
C LEU A 182 15.69 5.96 -13.98
N ILE A 183 15.08 6.48 -15.05
CA ILE A 183 14.19 5.73 -15.93
C ILE A 183 14.93 4.53 -16.52
N PHE A 184 16.11 4.74 -17.12
CA PHE A 184 16.88 3.64 -17.71
C PHE A 184 17.23 2.54 -16.70
N LYS A 185 17.56 2.91 -15.45
CA LYS A 185 17.77 1.93 -14.38
C LYS A 185 16.50 1.13 -14.11
N PHE A 186 15.33 1.76 -14.02
CA PHE A 186 14.06 1.03 -13.84
C PHE A 186 13.79 0.02 -14.96
N LEU A 187 14.16 0.33 -16.20
CA LEU A 187 13.96 -0.58 -17.34
C LEU A 187 14.82 -1.85 -17.28
N SER A 188 15.92 -1.83 -16.51
CA SER A 188 16.77 -3.01 -16.29
C SER A 188 16.18 -4.04 -15.32
N ILE A 189 15.18 -3.65 -14.54
CA ILE A 189 14.54 -4.52 -13.54
C ILE A 189 13.80 -5.66 -14.24
N LYS A 190 13.93 -6.87 -13.69
CA LYS A 190 13.18 -8.04 -14.13
C LYS A 190 11.95 -8.28 -13.24
N ILE A 191 10.78 -8.44 -13.83
CA ILE A 191 9.59 -8.95 -13.14
C ILE A 191 9.68 -10.47 -13.12
N ALA A 192 9.64 -11.06 -11.93
CA ALA A 192 9.60 -12.51 -11.74
C ALA A 192 8.19 -13.02 -11.41
N ASP A 193 7.37 -12.20 -10.76
CA ASP A 193 6.02 -12.55 -10.33
C ASP A 193 5.26 -11.27 -9.98
N GLY A 194 3.95 -11.21 -10.22
CA GLY A 194 3.12 -10.07 -9.85
C GLY A 194 1.65 -10.42 -9.77
N VAL A 195 0.98 -9.93 -8.72
CA VAL A 195 -0.46 -10.08 -8.54
C VAL A 195 -1.03 -8.74 -8.11
N LEU A 196 -2.05 -8.27 -8.81
CA LEU A 196 -2.86 -7.12 -8.43
C LEU A 196 -4.32 -7.57 -8.35
N ILE A 197 -4.96 -7.32 -7.21
CA ILE A 197 -6.37 -7.63 -7.00
C ILE A 197 -7.06 -6.36 -6.52
N TYR A 198 -8.08 -5.91 -7.25
CA TYR A 198 -9.01 -4.91 -6.75
C TYR A 198 -10.34 -5.60 -6.43
N LYS A 199 -10.84 -5.39 -5.21
CA LYS A 199 -12.15 -5.84 -4.76
C LYS A 199 -13.02 -4.62 -4.52
N ASP A 200 -14.15 -4.54 -5.20
CA ASP A 200 -15.14 -3.49 -4.99
C ASP A 200 -15.91 -3.75 -3.68
N LYS A 201 -16.18 -2.67 -2.94
CA LYS A 201 -17.00 -2.68 -1.72
C LYS A 201 -18.13 -1.64 -1.80
N GLY A 202 -18.48 -1.20 -3.01
CA GLY A 202 -19.50 -0.18 -3.26
C GLY A 202 -19.00 1.05 -4.02
N PHE A 203 -17.70 1.17 -4.30
CA PHE A 203 -17.17 2.31 -5.06
C PHE A 203 -17.77 2.36 -6.48
N TYR A 204 -17.84 1.22 -7.17
CA TYR A 204 -18.33 1.16 -8.54
C TYR A 204 -19.78 1.66 -8.63
N GLU A 205 -20.68 1.17 -7.76
CA GLU A 205 -22.07 1.60 -7.78
C GLU A 205 -22.24 3.09 -7.44
N ARG A 206 -21.44 3.62 -6.49
CA ARG A 206 -21.41 5.07 -6.23
C ARG A 206 -20.91 5.86 -7.43
N ALA A 207 -19.87 5.39 -8.11
CA ALA A 207 -19.34 6.03 -9.31
C ALA A 207 -20.36 6.04 -10.45
N ILE A 208 -21.02 4.91 -10.73
CA ILE A 208 -22.08 4.83 -11.73
C ILE A 208 -23.23 5.77 -11.37
N THR A 209 -23.68 5.78 -10.11
CA THR A 209 -24.76 6.65 -9.65
C THR A 209 -24.40 8.14 -9.76
N GLY A 210 -23.17 8.51 -9.36
CA GLY A 210 -22.68 9.87 -9.47
C GLY A 210 -22.59 10.35 -10.92
N ILE A 211 -22.08 9.51 -11.83
CA ILE A 211 -22.02 9.81 -13.26
C ILE A 211 -23.41 9.91 -13.87
N ALA A 212 -24.31 9.00 -13.50
CA ALA A 212 -25.71 8.98 -13.95
C ALA A 212 -26.40 10.31 -13.59
N LYS A 213 -26.27 10.75 -12.34
CA LYS A 213 -26.80 12.04 -11.87
C LYS A 213 -26.17 13.23 -12.60
N TYR A 214 -24.83 13.25 -12.72
CA TYR A 214 -24.12 14.35 -13.38
C TYR A 214 -24.48 14.50 -14.86
N ARG A 215 -24.73 13.38 -15.55
CA ARG A 215 -25.04 13.36 -17.00
C ARG A 215 -26.53 13.32 -17.31
N ASN A 216 -27.40 13.36 -16.30
CA ASN A 216 -28.85 13.16 -16.45
C ASN A 216 -29.19 11.89 -17.24
N LEU A 217 -28.56 10.77 -16.86
CA LEU A 217 -28.77 9.44 -17.42
C LEU A 217 -29.20 8.47 -16.32
N SER A 218 -29.78 7.34 -16.69
CA SER A 218 -29.95 6.22 -15.76
C SER A 218 -28.61 5.46 -15.55
N PRO A 219 -28.41 4.81 -14.39
CA PRO A 219 -27.27 3.91 -14.16
C PRO A 219 -27.06 2.87 -15.27
N VAL A 220 -28.17 2.30 -15.77
CA VAL A 220 -28.17 1.30 -16.86
C VAL A 220 -27.59 1.88 -18.14
N GLU A 221 -27.97 3.10 -18.51
CA GLU A 221 -27.42 3.77 -19.70
C GLU A 221 -25.94 4.10 -19.56
N VAL A 222 -25.49 4.48 -18.35
CA VAL A 222 -24.07 4.70 -18.09
C VAL A 222 -23.29 3.41 -18.29
N LYS A 223 -23.72 2.30 -17.66
CA LYS A 223 -23.09 0.98 -17.83
C LYS A 223 -23.05 0.57 -19.32
N ARG A 224 -24.15 0.75 -20.05
CA ARG A 224 -24.22 0.48 -21.49
C ARG A 224 -23.21 1.32 -22.29
N LYS A 225 -23.13 2.63 -22.04
CA LYS A 225 -22.17 3.52 -22.72
C LYS A 225 -20.72 3.14 -22.43
N ILE A 226 -20.41 2.74 -21.20
CA ILE A 226 -19.06 2.26 -20.83
C ILE A 226 -18.74 0.98 -21.61
N LYS A 227 -19.62 -0.01 -21.64
CA LYS A 227 -19.42 -1.26 -22.41
C LYS A 227 -19.20 -0.99 -23.91
N LEU A 228 -19.99 -0.08 -24.50
CA LEU A 228 -19.82 0.33 -25.88
C LEU A 228 -18.46 1.00 -26.13
N LYS A 229 -18.01 1.86 -25.20
CA LYS A 229 -16.71 2.53 -25.29
C LYS A 229 -15.56 1.52 -25.22
N ILE A 230 -15.61 0.58 -24.28
CA ILE A 230 -14.64 -0.54 -24.19
C ILE A 230 -14.58 -1.30 -25.51
N ASN A 231 -15.73 -1.66 -26.08
CA ASN A 231 -15.80 -2.40 -27.34
C ASN A 231 -15.24 -1.64 -28.54
N LYS A 232 -15.30 -0.31 -28.52
CA LYS A 232 -14.84 0.56 -29.60
C LYS A 232 -13.36 0.92 -29.49
N GLU A 233 -12.87 1.14 -28.28
CA GLU A 233 -11.51 1.66 -28.04
C GLU A 233 -10.47 0.56 -27.84
N LEU A 234 -10.86 -0.61 -27.33
CA LEU A 234 -9.94 -1.75 -27.26
C LEU A 234 -9.89 -2.48 -28.60
N GLY A 235 -8.70 -2.95 -28.96
CA GLY A 235 -8.47 -3.72 -30.18
C GLY A 235 -9.08 -5.13 -30.13
N ASN A 236 -8.78 -5.92 -31.14
CA ASN A 236 -9.20 -7.32 -31.24
C ASN A 236 -8.03 -8.31 -31.07
N ASP A 237 -6.85 -7.82 -30.68
CA ASP A 237 -5.71 -8.66 -30.30
C ASP A 237 -5.99 -9.41 -28.99
N ILE A 238 -5.19 -10.43 -28.70
CA ILE A 238 -5.41 -11.32 -27.55
C ILE A 238 -5.45 -10.57 -26.20
N LEU A 239 -4.61 -9.54 -26.02
CA LEU A 239 -4.54 -8.76 -24.80
C LEU A 239 -5.80 -7.91 -24.65
N SER A 240 -6.18 -7.20 -25.71
CA SER A 240 -7.40 -6.39 -25.74
C SER A 240 -8.65 -7.22 -25.46
N LEU A 241 -8.76 -8.42 -26.03
CA LEU A 241 -9.89 -9.33 -25.78
C LEU A 241 -9.94 -9.82 -24.33
N MET A 242 -8.78 -10.13 -23.74
CA MET A 242 -8.66 -10.54 -22.33
C MET A 242 -9.13 -9.42 -21.39
N ILE A 243 -8.62 -8.20 -21.58
CA ILE A 243 -9.00 -7.01 -20.80
C ILE A 243 -10.50 -6.71 -20.98
N LYS A 244 -10.99 -6.71 -22.21
CA LYS A 244 -12.40 -6.45 -22.52
C LYS A 244 -13.33 -7.44 -21.82
N LYS A 245 -13.00 -8.73 -21.85
CA LYS A 245 -13.78 -9.78 -21.16
C LYS A 245 -13.85 -9.51 -19.65
N ALA A 246 -12.72 -9.24 -19.02
CA ALA A 246 -12.67 -8.97 -17.57
C ALA A 246 -13.42 -7.68 -17.20
N LEU A 247 -13.23 -6.59 -17.94
CA LEU A 247 -13.91 -5.33 -17.67
C LEU A 247 -15.42 -5.41 -17.86
N ILE A 248 -15.91 -6.07 -18.91
CA ILE A 248 -17.34 -6.27 -19.13
C ILE A 248 -17.95 -7.09 -18.00
N LYS A 249 -17.30 -8.20 -17.61
CA LYS A 249 -17.74 -9.05 -16.51
C LYS A 249 -17.81 -8.26 -15.19
N PHE A 250 -16.79 -7.45 -14.89
CA PHE A 250 -16.77 -6.59 -13.72
C PHE A 250 -17.89 -5.52 -13.74
N ILE A 251 -18.19 -4.92 -14.90
CA ILE A 251 -19.29 -3.94 -15.04
C ILE A 251 -20.65 -4.57 -14.73
N GLU A 252 -20.83 -5.84 -15.08
CA GLU A 252 -22.07 -6.57 -14.87
C GLU A 252 -22.22 -7.05 -13.42
N ASN A 253 -21.12 -7.44 -12.78
CA ASN A 253 -21.06 -7.88 -11.41
C ASN A 253 -19.77 -7.35 -10.74
N PRO A 254 -19.78 -6.14 -10.16
CA PRO A 254 -18.58 -5.49 -9.65
C PRO A 254 -18.18 -6.10 -8.31
N ARG A 255 -17.43 -7.20 -8.36
CA ARG A 255 -16.90 -7.87 -7.17
C ARG A 255 -15.40 -7.73 -7.09
N LEU A 256 -14.71 -8.25 -8.10
CA LEU A 256 -13.27 -8.38 -8.09
C LEU A 256 -12.74 -8.32 -9.51
N ILE A 257 -11.59 -7.67 -9.69
CA ILE A 257 -10.75 -7.78 -10.88
C ILE A 257 -9.33 -8.11 -10.44
N LYS A 258 -8.72 -9.06 -11.14
CA LYS A 258 -7.42 -9.63 -10.84
C LYS A 258 -6.54 -9.55 -12.08
N VAL A 259 -5.32 -9.08 -11.90
CA VAL A 259 -4.25 -9.09 -12.89
C VAL A 259 -3.09 -9.89 -12.33
N GLU A 260 -2.64 -10.88 -13.08
CA GLU A 260 -1.54 -11.76 -12.70
C GLU A 260 -0.46 -11.77 -13.76
N ILE A 261 0.79 -11.80 -13.33
CA ILE A 261 1.99 -11.87 -14.16
C ILE A 261 2.85 -12.98 -13.57
N HIS A 262 2.92 -14.10 -14.28
CA HIS A 262 3.69 -15.29 -13.88
C HIS A 262 4.52 -15.77 -15.07
N PRO A 263 5.59 -15.04 -15.43
CA PRO A 263 6.44 -15.44 -16.53
C PRO A 263 7.21 -16.71 -16.17
N ASP A 264 7.46 -17.59 -17.14
CA ASP A 264 8.26 -18.81 -16.92
C ASP A 264 9.69 -18.48 -16.47
N GLU A 265 10.24 -17.37 -16.97
CA GLU A 265 11.51 -16.79 -16.55
C GLU A 265 11.39 -15.28 -16.29
N PRO A 266 12.13 -14.69 -15.35
CA PRO A 266 12.03 -13.26 -15.06
C PRO A 266 12.30 -12.36 -16.28
N VAL A 267 11.35 -11.49 -16.62
CA VAL A 267 11.38 -10.67 -17.84
C VAL A 267 11.74 -9.22 -17.53
N ARG A 268 12.64 -8.62 -18.34
CA ARG A 268 13.05 -7.22 -18.18
C ARG A 268 11.93 -6.27 -18.59
N LEU A 269 11.67 -5.25 -17.75
CA LEU A 269 10.69 -4.20 -18.04
C LEU A 269 10.96 -3.49 -19.37
N GLY A 270 12.22 -3.19 -19.67
CA GLY A 270 12.62 -2.50 -20.90
C GLY A 270 12.33 -3.29 -22.19
N THR A 271 12.17 -4.62 -22.12
CA THR A 271 11.89 -5.46 -23.29
C THR A 271 10.63 -5.02 -24.03
N PHE A 272 9.66 -4.43 -23.32
CA PHE A 272 8.35 -4.09 -23.88
C PHE A 272 8.21 -2.63 -24.30
N LEU A 273 9.11 -1.75 -23.88
CA LEU A 273 9.07 -0.32 -24.26
C LEU A 273 9.85 -0.05 -25.54
N PHE A 274 10.95 -0.78 -25.77
CA PHE A 274 11.85 -0.54 -26.91
C PHE A 274 11.65 -1.50 -28.06
N ASN A 275 11.16 -2.71 -27.79
CA ASN A 275 10.76 -3.62 -28.85
C ASN A 275 9.27 -3.44 -29.08
N SER A 276 8.86 -3.36 -30.34
CA SER A 276 7.46 -3.42 -30.77
C SER A 276 6.86 -4.81 -30.53
N ALA A 277 6.96 -5.30 -29.29
CA ALA A 277 6.45 -6.60 -28.88
C ALA A 277 4.96 -6.64 -29.19
N SER A 278 4.55 -7.68 -29.92
CA SER A 278 3.13 -7.89 -30.20
C SER A 278 2.37 -8.12 -28.87
N PRO A 279 1.07 -7.80 -28.82
CA PRO A 279 0.22 -8.14 -27.67
C PRO A 279 0.28 -9.63 -27.30
N GLU A 280 0.40 -10.53 -28.28
CA GLU A 280 0.58 -11.97 -28.07
C GLU A 280 1.90 -12.29 -27.36
N GLU A 281 2.99 -11.67 -27.78
CA GLU A 281 4.30 -11.84 -27.15
C GLU A 281 4.31 -11.32 -25.71
N LEU A 282 3.64 -10.18 -25.46
CA LEU A 282 3.44 -9.63 -24.13
C LEU A 282 2.72 -10.62 -23.21
N VAL A 283 1.57 -11.14 -23.67
CA VAL A 283 0.77 -12.09 -22.88
C VAL A 283 1.57 -13.35 -22.58
N ASN A 284 2.23 -13.92 -23.58
CA ASN A 284 2.99 -15.15 -23.42
C ASN A 284 4.23 -14.98 -22.55
N LYS A 285 5.04 -13.95 -22.80
CA LYS A 285 6.29 -13.73 -22.04
C LYS A 285 6.03 -13.38 -20.58
N LEU A 286 4.98 -12.60 -20.30
CA LEU A 286 4.63 -12.22 -18.93
C LEU A 286 3.81 -13.30 -18.20
N GLY A 287 3.31 -14.32 -18.91
CA GLY A 287 2.26 -15.19 -18.37
C GLY A 287 1.07 -14.38 -17.85
N LEU A 288 0.69 -13.33 -18.59
CA LEU A 288 -0.30 -12.34 -18.15
C LEU A 288 -1.70 -12.94 -18.15
N LYS A 289 -2.44 -12.74 -17.06
CA LYS A 289 -3.87 -13.07 -16.97
C LYS A 289 -4.63 -11.90 -16.39
N VAL A 290 -5.82 -11.66 -16.93
CA VAL A 290 -6.77 -10.66 -16.44
C VAL A 290 -8.14 -11.30 -16.30
N GLU A 291 -8.66 -11.31 -15.08
CA GLU A 291 -9.91 -11.99 -14.73
C GLU A 291 -10.77 -11.10 -13.84
N ALA A 292 -12.08 -11.33 -13.86
CA ALA A 292 -13.04 -10.70 -12.95
C ALA A 292 -14.04 -11.75 -12.47
N ASP A 293 -14.68 -11.52 -11.32
CA ASP A 293 -15.64 -12.45 -10.69
C ASP A 293 -17.11 -12.09 -10.89
#